data_AF-A0A8H6UHA2-F1
#
_entry.id   AF-A0A8H6UHA2-F1
#
_cell.length_a   1.000
_cell.length_b   1.000
_cell.length_c   1.000
_cell.angle_alpha   90.00
_cell.angle_beta   90.00
_cell.angle_gamma   90.00
#
_symmetry.space_group_name_H-M   'P 1'
#
loop_
_entity.id
_entity.type
_entity.pdbx_description
1 polymer ?
#
loop_
_entity_poly.entity_id
_entity_poly.type
_entity_poly.pdbx_seq_one_letter_code
_entity_poly.pdbx_strand_id
1 'polypeptide(L)'
;MAPTYIELHGRKYALPRQPTVVVCVDGFDPEYLQRGCKDGILPNLSSFIQSGFHVTAKCAMPAVTNPNNVSIITGGPTAVHGISGNYYLDRETGEERMILDDTLMRGSTILAEMADHGVRVAAITAKDKLRNIINHGLSPKKGSIFFSSERAYMCTEEVNGISDVEKWLGRTTPPKYSADLSLFVLDAGLKLLEEERIDLFYLTLSDFILHKYPPGSPEANDFLHQVDARLGQFVERGAVVAVTADHGMSDKSNADGSPNVLWLEDELLARWPESQPRVICPIADPYVRHHGALGSFVRVYFFGQVANMDEIMQFCQTLPQVCVTYTGEKAAEIYEMPLDREGDLVVISKKHAVIGSKRSDHDLSGLKGFRLRSHGGLSEQHIPLLRSAPLPVTASHKMNEWRNFDAFDVALNWPNVKVESMDSTHNEKDASSLSFTDSKEALPLYSHSIDNKTRGRRIPNDPPRGQKWPVFAWIHGGFLQMGNPCHKDEAQPVELIAEDGAGMQAIVVAIGYRLNIFGFLAGNEMKGNFGFWDQRCALGWIQRYIHFFGGDKDQVTVGGLSAGAYSSPPEDSS
;
A
#
# COMPACT_ATOMS: atom_id res chain seq x y z
N MET A 1 -0.50 -34.14 11.79
CA MET A 1 -0.27 -33.48 10.48
C MET A 1 0.75 -32.39 10.71
N ALA A 2 1.74 -32.24 9.83
CA ALA A 2 2.66 -31.09 9.91
C ALA A 2 1.86 -29.78 9.78
N PRO A 3 2.23 -28.71 10.51
CA PRO A 3 1.55 -27.43 10.40
C PRO A 3 1.61 -26.92 8.96
N THR A 4 0.48 -26.46 8.42
CA THR A 4 0.39 -25.90 7.06
C THR A 4 0.51 -24.37 7.06
N TYR A 5 0.77 -23.78 8.21
CA TYR A 5 0.89 -22.33 8.44
C TYR A 5 1.75 -22.07 9.67
N ILE A 6 2.29 -20.86 9.76
CA ILE A 6 2.87 -20.27 10.97
C ILE A 6 1.90 -19.23 11.56
N GLU A 7 2.03 -18.96 12.86
CA GLU A 7 1.36 -17.83 13.54
C GLU A 7 2.41 -16.85 14.03
N LEU A 8 2.28 -15.58 13.66
CA LEU A 8 3.17 -14.52 14.11
C LEU A 8 2.37 -13.23 14.35
N HIS A 9 2.59 -12.59 15.50
CA HIS A 9 1.94 -11.32 15.88
C HIS A 9 0.40 -11.33 15.71
N GLY A 10 -0.24 -12.45 16.05
CA GLY A 10 -1.70 -12.63 15.94
C GLY A 10 -2.20 -12.87 14.51
N ARG A 11 -1.31 -13.10 13.54
CA ARG A 11 -1.62 -13.34 12.13
C ARG A 11 -1.19 -14.75 11.72
N LYS A 12 -1.94 -15.35 10.78
CA LYS A 12 -1.61 -16.65 10.18
C LYS A 12 -0.96 -16.45 8.82
N TYR A 13 0.10 -17.19 8.54
CA TYR A 13 0.74 -17.23 7.23
C TYR A 13 0.88 -18.68 6.77
N ALA A 14 0.20 -19.03 5.69
CA ALA A 14 0.33 -20.36 5.08
C ALA A 14 1.77 -20.60 4.61
N LEU A 15 2.25 -21.83 4.74
CA LEU A 15 3.52 -22.21 4.11
C LEU A 15 3.38 -22.12 2.58
N PRO A 16 4.44 -21.70 1.86
CA PRO A 16 4.39 -21.55 0.41
C PRO A 16 4.07 -22.90 -0.27
N ARG A 17 3.13 -22.88 -1.22
CA ARG A 17 2.72 -24.06 -2.01
C ARG A 17 3.48 -24.19 -3.32
N GLN A 18 4.10 -23.11 -3.74
CA GLN A 18 4.95 -22.95 -4.90
C GLN A 18 5.91 -21.78 -4.59
N PRO A 19 6.97 -21.57 -5.40
CA PRO A 19 7.88 -20.46 -5.17
C PRO A 19 7.11 -19.14 -5.02
N THR A 20 7.38 -18.41 -3.95
CA THR A 20 6.66 -17.18 -3.61
C THR A 20 7.66 -16.05 -3.42
N VAL A 21 7.47 -14.97 -4.16
CA VAL A 21 8.39 -13.82 -4.20
C VAL A 21 7.68 -12.58 -3.73
N VAL A 22 8.18 -11.97 -2.66
CA VAL A 22 7.75 -10.65 -2.20
C VAL A 22 8.83 -9.64 -2.55
N VAL A 23 8.49 -8.64 -3.36
CA VAL A 23 9.40 -7.58 -3.79
C VAL A 23 8.98 -6.24 -3.17
N CYS A 24 9.91 -5.61 -2.45
CA CYS A 24 9.79 -4.23 -2.00
C CYS A 24 10.55 -3.31 -2.97
N VAL A 25 9.82 -2.59 -3.82
CA VAL A 25 10.38 -1.55 -4.69
C VAL A 25 10.46 -0.27 -3.85
N ASP A 26 11.63 -0.01 -3.30
CA ASP A 26 11.90 1.10 -2.38
C ASP A 26 11.56 2.46 -3.03
N GLY A 27 10.76 3.28 -2.35
CA GLY A 27 10.31 4.60 -2.83
C GLY A 27 9.25 4.58 -3.95
N PHE A 28 8.61 3.43 -4.22
CA PHE A 28 7.69 3.26 -5.36
C PHE A 28 6.33 3.92 -5.14
N ASP A 29 6.25 5.21 -5.44
CA ASP A 29 5.02 6.00 -5.41
C ASP A 29 3.97 5.52 -6.44
N PRO A 30 2.66 5.52 -6.11
CA PRO A 30 1.60 5.17 -7.04
C PRO A 30 1.62 5.94 -8.37
N GLU A 31 2.15 7.16 -8.40
CA GLU A 31 2.29 7.93 -9.65
C GLU A 31 3.23 7.25 -10.66
N TYR A 32 4.29 6.54 -10.21
CA TYR A 32 5.17 5.77 -11.11
C TYR A 32 4.43 4.59 -11.74
N LEU A 33 3.64 3.85 -10.95
CA LEU A 33 2.85 2.73 -11.45
C LEU A 33 1.80 3.21 -12.46
N GLN A 34 1.00 4.22 -12.08
CA GLN A 34 -0.07 4.74 -12.94
C GLN A 34 0.48 5.25 -14.27
N ARG A 35 1.54 6.06 -14.22
CA ARG A 35 2.16 6.62 -15.42
C ARG A 35 2.85 5.55 -16.26
N GLY A 36 3.60 4.65 -15.63
CA GLY A 36 4.32 3.58 -16.30
C GLY A 36 3.39 2.59 -17.01
N CYS A 37 2.25 2.22 -16.40
CA CYS A 37 1.22 1.40 -17.05
C CYS A 37 0.55 2.14 -18.20
N LYS A 38 0.17 3.42 -18.00
CA LYS A 38 -0.46 4.24 -19.04
C LYS A 38 0.43 4.40 -20.27
N ASP A 39 1.74 4.57 -20.07
CA ASP A 39 2.70 4.81 -21.14
C ASP A 39 3.29 3.49 -21.71
N GLY A 40 2.82 2.32 -21.26
CA GLY A 40 3.27 1.02 -21.75
C GLY A 40 4.66 0.59 -21.28
N ILE A 41 5.23 1.28 -20.28
CA ILE A 41 6.55 1.01 -19.71
C ILE A 41 6.55 -0.24 -18.81
N LEU A 42 5.42 -0.50 -18.14
CA LEU A 42 5.28 -1.56 -17.13
C LEU A 42 4.25 -2.63 -17.57
N PRO A 43 4.55 -3.43 -18.61
CA PRO A 43 3.59 -4.40 -19.15
C PRO A 43 3.23 -5.52 -18.14
N ASN A 44 4.17 -6.00 -17.33
CA ASN A 44 3.90 -7.10 -16.38
C ASN A 44 3.06 -6.62 -15.19
N LEU A 45 3.39 -5.46 -14.60
CA LEU A 45 2.58 -4.84 -13.56
C LEU A 45 1.20 -4.43 -14.09
N SER A 46 1.09 -4.02 -15.35
CA SER A 46 -0.22 -3.81 -16.01
C SER A 46 -1.04 -5.10 -16.03
N SER A 47 -0.41 -6.24 -16.32
CA SER A 47 -1.06 -7.55 -16.23
C SER A 47 -1.50 -7.89 -14.80
N PHE A 48 -0.70 -7.55 -13.78
CA PHE A 48 -1.07 -7.77 -12.37
C PHE A 48 -2.32 -6.95 -11.99
N ILE A 49 -2.43 -5.72 -12.49
CA ILE A 49 -3.62 -4.88 -12.29
C ILE A 49 -4.86 -5.48 -12.98
N GLN A 50 -4.69 -6.01 -14.19
CA GLN A 50 -5.81 -6.50 -15.01
C GLN A 50 -6.31 -7.89 -14.61
N SER A 51 -5.38 -8.79 -14.25
CA SER A 51 -5.66 -10.22 -14.06
C SER A 51 -5.28 -10.75 -12.69
N GLY A 52 -4.50 -9.99 -11.92
CA GLY A 52 -4.05 -10.32 -10.58
C GLY A 52 -4.84 -9.59 -9.50
N PHE A 53 -4.12 -9.07 -8.51
CA PHE A 53 -4.66 -8.19 -7.49
C PHE A 53 -3.85 -6.89 -7.43
N HIS A 54 -4.54 -5.78 -7.23
CA HIS A 54 -3.94 -4.47 -7.04
C HIS A 54 -4.80 -3.61 -6.13
N VAL A 55 -4.15 -2.91 -5.20
CA VAL A 55 -4.75 -1.87 -4.37
C VAL A 55 -3.70 -0.81 -4.04
N THR A 56 -4.15 0.39 -3.70
CA THR A 56 -3.30 1.37 -3.02
C THR A 56 -3.38 1.11 -1.52
N ALA A 57 -2.27 0.65 -0.94
CA ALA A 57 -2.12 0.39 0.49
C ALA A 57 -1.43 1.57 1.18
N LYS A 58 -1.34 1.51 2.52
CA LYS A 58 -0.59 2.46 3.35
C LYS A 58 0.61 1.82 4.02
N CYS A 59 1.77 2.47 3.93
CA CYS A 59 2.92 2.06 4.69
C CYS A 59 2.80 2.41 6.19
N ALA A 60 3.69 1.85 7.01
CA ALA A 60 3.85 2.22 8.41
C ALA A 60 4.51 3.60 8.55
N MET A 61 4.27 4.25 9.69
CA MET A 61 4.90 5.53 10.02
C MET A 61 6.10 5.33 10.96
N PRO A 62 7.16 6.17 10.83
CA PRO A 62 7.36 7.12 9.73
C PRO A 62 7.57 6.41 8.38
N ALA A 63 7.22 7.07 7.27
CA ALA A 63 7.30 6.51 5.91
C ALA A 63 8.76 6.46 5.41
N VAL A 64 9.58 5.64 6.06
CA VAL A 64 11.02 5.50 5.87
C VAL A 64 11.42 4.03 5.73
N THR A 65 12.55 3.78 5.06
CA THR A 65 13.02 2.46 4.60
C THR A 65 13.11 1.40 5.69
N ASN A 66 13.89 1.62 6.76
CA ASN A 66 14.14 0.60 7.80
C ASN A 66 12.84 0.15 8.52
N PRO A 67 12.07 1.06 9.16
CA PRO A 67 10.81 0.71 9.80
C PRO A 67 9.86 -0.08 8.90
N ASN A 68 9.69 0.35 7.64
CA ASN A 68 8.73 -0.27 6.75
C ASN A 68 9.19 -1.63 6.22
N ASN A 69 10.47 -1.80 5.92
CA ASN A 69 11.01 -3.12 5.60
C ASN A 69 10.83 -4.09 6.77
N VAL A 70 11.07 -3.64 8.01
CA VAL A 70 10.85 -4.48 9.20
C VAL A 70 9.35 -4.76 9.39
N SER A 71 8.48 -3.77 9.16
CA SER A 71 7.03 -4.00 9.19
C SER A 71 6.63 -5.08 8.18
N ILE A 72 7.15 -5.03 6.95
CA ILE A 72 6.84 -6.01 5.90
C ILE A 72 7.22 -7.43 6.33
N ILE A 73 8.44 -7.64 6.85
CA ILE A 73 8.90 -8.97 7.25
C ILE A 73 8.34 -9.44 8.60
N THR A 74 7.70 -8.57 9.39
CA THR A 74 7.07 -8.93 10.69
C THR A 74 5.56 -9.00 10.61
N GLY A 75 4.96 -8.45 9.55
CA GLY A 75 3.51 -8.39 9.38
C GLY A 75 2.79 -7.43 10.32
N GLY A 76 3.52 -6.53 10.99
CA GLY A 76 3.00 -5.64 12.01
C GLY A 76 3.57 -4.22 11.94
N PRO A 77 2.94 -3.26 12.61
CA PRO A 77 3.39 -1.87 12.63
C PRO A 77 4.65 -1.68 13.49
N THR A 78 5.20 -0.46 13.48
CA THR A 78 6.47 -0.13 14.16
C THR A 78 6.40 -0.28 15.68
N ALA A 79 5.23 -0.14 16.29
CA ALA A 79 5.01 -0.45 17.71
C ALA A 79 5.28 -1.92 18.07
N VAL A 80 5.09 -2.86 17.12
CA VAL A 80 5.32 -4.29 17.35
C VAL A 80 6.80 -4.60 17.35
N HIS A 81 7.53 -4.16 16.32
CA HIS A 81 8.92 -4.56 16.11
C HIS A 81 9.96 -3.55 16.64
N GLY A 82 9.55 -2.36 17.06
CA GLY A 82 10.39 -1.37 17.76
C GLY A 82 11.32 -0.51 16.89
N ILE A 83 11.55 -0.89 15.63
CA ILE A 83 12.37 -0.11 14.68
C ILE A 83 11.61 1.16 14.24
N SER A 84 12.05 2.32 14.71
CA SER A 84 11.34 3.61 14.59
C SER A 84 11.96 4.61 13.60
N GLY A 85 13.08 4.25 12.97
CA GLY A 85 13.80 5.08 12.00
C GLY A 85 15.10 4.43 11.52
N ASN A 86 15.93 5.21 10.82
CA ASN A 86 17.31 4.83 10.50
C ASN A 86 18.29 5.10 11.67
N TYR A 87 17.91 6.01 12.56
CA TYR A 87 18.53 6.32 13.85
C TYR A 87 17.47 6.88 14.80
N TYR A 88 17.81 6.98 16.09
CA TYR A 88 16.99 7.59 17.12
C TYR A 88 17.87 8.39 18.09
N LEU A 89 17.23 9.24 18.90
CA LEU A 89 17.90 9.93 20.01
C LEU A 89 17.64 9.14 21.29
N ASP A 90 18.71 8.74 21.98
CA ASP A 90 18.61 8.20 23.33
C ASP A 90 18.29 9.36 24.28
N ARG A 91 17.10 9.33 24.90
CA ARG A 91 16.63 10.41 25.77
C ARG A 91 17.45 10.52 27.05
N GLU A 92 17.99 9.41 27.56
CA GLU A 92 18.74 9.40 28.81
C GLU A 92 20.13 9.98 28.62
N THR A 93 20.80 9.62 27.51
CA THR A 93 22.18 10.07 27.24
C THR A 93 22.26 11.33 26.39
N GLY A 94 21.19 11.65 25.64
CA GLY A 94 21.19 12.71 24.62
C GLY A 94 21.96 12.34 23.35
N GLU A 95 22.36 11.08 23.17
CA GLU A 95 23.14 10.63 22.02
C GLU A 95 22.26 10.19 20.85
N GLU A 96 22.66 10.57 19.64
CA GLU A 96 22.04 10.07 18.39
C GLU A 96 22.63 8.69 18.05
N ARG A 97 21.79 7.66 18.00
CA ARG A 97 22.20 6.26 17.79
C ARG A 97 21.64 5.68 16.50
N MET A 98 22.55 5.21 15.66
CA MET A 98 22.24 4.53 14.41
C MET A 98 21.70 3.13 14.65
N ILE A 99 20.68 2.75 13.88
CA ILE A 99 20.15 1.38 13.85
C ILE A 99 20.89 0.63 12.73
N LEU A 100 21.91 -0.15 13.10
CA LEU A 100 22.83 -0.82 12.15
C LEU A 100 22.57 -2.32 12.00
N ASP A 101 21.78 -2.89 12.91
CA ASP A 101 21.52 -4.32 13.05
C ASP A 101 20.16 -4.53 13.74
N ASP A 102 19.84 -5.79 14.01
CA ASP A 102 18.60 -6.27 14.60
C ASP A 102 18.56 -6.19 16.13
N THR A 103 19.57 -5.62 16.81
CA THR A 103 19.64 -5.60 18.29
C THR A 103 18.47 -4.89 18.96
N LEU A 104 17.83 -3.95 18.26
CA LEU A 104 16.68 -3.19 18.74
C LEU A 104 15.34 -3.80 18.31
N MET A 105 15.37 -4.86 17.51
CA MET A 105 14.18 -5.51 17.02
C MET A 105 13.46 -6.25 18.14
N ARG A 106 12.12 -6.17 18.15
CA ARG A 106 11.23 -6.89 19.06
C ARG A 106 10.49 -7.97 18.30
N GLY A 107 10.37 -9.15 18.89
CA GLY A 107 9.66 -10.28 18.30
C GLY A 107 10.46 -11.00 17.21
N SER A 108 9.77 -11.80 16.41
CA SER A 108 10.35 -12.61 15.32
C SER A 108 9.95 -12.06 13.95
N THR A 109 10.51 -12.62 12.87
CA THR A 109 10.13 -12.31 11.48
C THR A 109 9.37 -13.46 10.85
N ILE A 110 8.49 -13.16 9.90
CA ILE A 110 7.84 -14.15 9.03
C ILE A 110 8.92 -15.02 8.36
N LEU A 111 10.03 -14.41 7.96
CA LEU A 111 11.16 -15.11 7.32
C LEU A 111 11.81 -16.14 8.25
N ALA A 112 12.09 -15.76 9.49
CA ALA A 112 12.66 -16.66 10.50
C ALA A 112 11.70 -17.80 10.85
N GLU A 113 10.44 -17.48 11.13
CA GLU A 113 9.41 -18.48 11.44
C GLU A 113 9.22 -19.47 10.29
N MET A 114 9.22 -19.00 9.04
CA MET A 114 9.15 -19.88 7.87
C MET A 114 10.37 -20.81 7.78
N ALA A 115 11.57 -20.28 7.99
CA ALA A 115 12.80 -21.07 8.01
C ALA A 115 12.80 -22.12 9.14
N ASP A 116 12.28 -21.78 10.32
CA ASP A 116 12.12 -22.72 11.44
C ASP A 116 11.10 -23.83 11.15
N HIS A 117 10.19 -23.60 10.20
CA HIS A 117 9.24 -24.60 9.70
C HIS A 117 9.73 -25.30 8.41
N GLY A 118 11.02 -25.20 8.10
CA GLY A 118 11.67 -25.93 7.00
C GLY A 118 11.48 -25.32 5.61
N VAL A 119 10.95 -24.11 5.52
CA VAL A 119 10.87 -23.37 4.24
C VAL A 119 12.26 -22.84 3.90
N ARG A 120 12.73 -23.04 2.67
CA ARG A 120 14.00 -22.45 2.22
C ARG A 120 13.76 -20.99 1.86
N VAL A 121 14.38 -20.09 2.62
CA VAL A 121 14.10 -18.65 2.55
C VAL A 121 15.29 -17.89 1.97
N ALA A 122 15.04 -17.01 1.00
CA ALA A 122 16.02 -16.01 0.57
C ALA A 122 15.62 -14.61 1.02
N ALA A 123 16.56 -13.86 1.59
CA ALA A 123 16.41 -12.44 1.89
C ALA A 123 17.56 -11.65 1.27
N ILE A 124 17.30 -10.98 0.15
CA ILE A 124 18.32 -10.25 -0.61
C ILE A 124 17.97 -8.76 -0.63
N THR A 125 18.94 -7.93 -0.30
CA THR A 125 18.77 -6.48 -0.18
C THR A 125 19.71 -5.74 -1.11
N ALA A 126 19.36 -4.52 -1.51
CA ALA A 126 20.31 -3.66 -2.20
C ALA A 126 21.45 -3.18 -1.26
N LYS A 127 21.11 -2.79 -0.02
CA LYS A 127 22.01 -2.17 0.96
C LYS A 127 22.35 -3.10 2.13
N ASP A 128 23.62 -3.15 2.51
CA ASP A 128 24.07 -4.09 3.54
C ASP A 128 23.62 -3.73 4.96
N LYS A 129 23.44 -2.43 5.24
CA LYS A 129 22.90 -1.96 6.53
C LYS A 129 21.51 -2.58 6.79
N LEU A 130 20.65 -2.62 5.78
CA LEU A 130 19.31 -3.17 5.90
C LEU A 130 19.35 -4.70 6.00
N ARG A 131 20.30 -5.36 5.33
CA ARG A 131 20.53 -6.81 5.42
C ARG A 131 20.78 -7.28 6.85
N ASN A 132 21.54 -6.52 7.64
CA ASN A 132 21.82 -6.84 9.06
C ASN A 132 20.59 -6.79 9.97
N ILE A 133 19.49 -6.16 9.52
CA ILE A 133 18.23 -6.12 10.26
C ILE A 133 17.31 -7.24 9.75
N ILE A 134 17.20 -7.38 8.42
CA ILE A 134 16.28 -8.34 7.79
C ILE A 134 16.67 -9.79 8.07
N ASN A 135 17.97 -10.08 8.27
CA ASN A 135 18.43 -11.44 8.54
C ASN A 135 18.15 -11.92 9.98
N HIS A 136 17.42 -11.14 10.79
CA HIS A 136 17.01 -11.53 12.13
C HIS A 136 16.37 -12.94 12.15
N GLY A 137 17.01 -13.86 12.86
CA GLY A 137 16.58 -15.26 13.01
C GLY A 137 16.87 -16.19 11.82
N LEU A 138 17.42 -15.70 10.71
CA LEU A 138 17.84 -16.52 9.57
C LEU A 138 19.20 -17.18 9.81
N SER A 139 19.39 -18.36 9.22
CA SER A 139 20.67 -19.08 9.29
C SER A 139 20.83 -20.02 8.11
N PRO A 140 22.04 -20.18 7.54
CA PRO A 140 22.31 -21.21 6.52
C PRO A 140 21.96 -22.62 6.99
N LYS A 141 22.05 -22.89 8.29
CA LYS A 141 21.66 -24.19 8.89
C LYS A 141 20.17 -24.48 8.77
N LYS A 142 19.33 -23.45 8.61
CA LYS A 142 17.89 -23.55 8.36
C LYS A 142 17.56 -23.57 6.85
N GLY A 143 18.57 -23.65 5.99
CA GLY A 143 18.39 -23.55 4.53
C GLY A 143 18.13 -22.12 4.04
N SER A 144 18.47 -21.10 4.84
CA SER A 144 18.29 -19.70 4.45
C SER A 144 19.48 -19.17 3.66
N ILE A 145 19.22 -18.31 2.67
CA ILE A 145 20.24 -17.53 1.94
C ILE A 145 19.98 -16.05 2.17
N PHE A 146 20.96 -15.29 2.62
CA PHE A 146 20.77 -13.86 2.83
C PHE A 146 22.06 -13.06 2.63
N PHE A 147 21.97 -12.00 1.84
CA PHE A 147 23.08 -11.11 1.54
C PHE A 147 22.59 -9.79 0.93
N SER A 148 23.53 -8.87 0.67
CA SER A 148 23.25 -7.62 -0.02
C SER A 148 24.02 -7.52 -1.33
N SER A 149 23.44 -6.86 -2.32
CA SER A 149 24.16 -6.50 -3.56
C SER A 149 25.40 -5.68 -3.25
N GLU A 150 25.34 -4.77 -2.26
CA GLU A 150 26.46 -3.89 -1.85
C GLU A 150 27.69 -4.66 -1.36
N ARG A 151 27.51 -5.85 -0.78
CA ARG A 151 28.58 -6.68 -0.22
C ARG A 151 28.56 -8.10 -0.78
N ALA A 152 28.08 -8.30 -2.00
CA ALA A 152 27.98 -9.62 -2.63
C ALA A 152 29.34 -10.35 -2.66
N TYR A 153 30.43 -9.63 -2.92
CA TYR A 153 31.81 -10.14 -2.92
C TYR A 153 32.32 -10.66 -1.56
N MET A 154 31.63 -10.39 -0.44
CA MET A 154 32.00 -10.84 0.90
C MET A 154 31.25 -12.11 1.35
N CYS A 155 30.35 -12.64 0.53
CA CYS A 155 29.48 -13.73 0.95
C CYS A 155 30.24 -15.04 1.12
N THR A 156 29.89 -15.79 2.17
CA THR A 156 30.43 -17.13 2.45
C THR A 156 29.30 -18.12 2.75
N GLU A 157 29.51 -19.40 2.47
CA GLU A 157 28.52 -20.45 2.80
C GLU A 157 28.16 -20.47 4.29
N GLU A 158 29.15 -20.28 5.17
CA GLU A 158 28.96 -20.33 6.62
C GLU A 158 28.07 -19.20 7.14
N VAL A 159 28.25 -17.98 6.62
CA VAL A 159 27.53 -16.80 7.10
C VAL A 159 26.25 -16.56 6.31
N ASN A 160 26.26 -16.76 5.00
CA ASN A 160 25.22 -16.31 4.08
C ASN A 160 24.45 -17.45 3.40
N GLY A 161 24.91 -18.69 3.49
CA GLY A 161 24.33 -19.84 2.77
C GLY A 161 24.64 -19.83 1.28
N ILE A 162 25.60 -18.98 0.88
CA ILE A 162 26.11 -18.86 -0.48
C ILE A 162 27.50 -18.23 -0.46
N SER A 163 28.44 -18.76 -1.24
CA SER A 163 29.76 -18.15 -1.50
C SER A 163 29.95 -17.73 -2.95
N ASP A 164 30.99 -16.93 -3.22
CA ASP A 164 31.41 -16.53 -4.57
C ASP A 164 30.28 -15.94 -5.43
N VAL A 165 29.41 -15.12 -4.81
CA VAL A 165 28.17 -14.63 -5.43
C VAL A 165 28.42 -13.95 -6.78
N GLU A 166 29.52 -13.20 -6.93
CA GLU A 166 29.83 -12.54 -8.20
C GLU A 166 30.07 -13.54 -9.34
N LYS A 167 30.81 -14.61 -9.05
CA LYS A 167 31.11 -15.68 -10.01
C LYS A 167 29.86 -16.53 -10.26
N TRP A 168 29.12 -16.84 -9.21
CA TRP A 168 27.87 -17.60 -9.30
C TRP A 168 26.85 -16.85 -10.17
N LEU A 169 26.61 -15.56 -9.90
CA LEU A 169 25.67 -14.75 -10.66
C LEU A 169 26.21 -14.35 -12.04
N GLY A 170 27.53 -14.36 -12.24
CA GLY A 170 28.17 -13.87 -13.46
C GLY A 170 28.16 -12.34 -13.55
N ARG A 171 28.09 -11.65 -12.40
CA ARG A 171 28.01 -10.19 -12.27
C ARG A 171 28.92 -9.70 -11.17
N THR A 172 29.63 -8.61 -11.40
CA THR A 172 30.41 -7.94 -10.34
C THR A 172 29.51 -7.14 -9.41
N THR A 173 29.94 -6.96 -8.17
CA THR A 173 29.29 -6.10 -7.17
C THR A 173 29.04 -4.70 -7.75
N PRO A 174 27.77 -4.25 -7.83
CA PRO A 174 27.45 -2.96 -8.42
C PRO A 174 27.90 -1.78 -7.54
N PRO A 175 28.13 -0.59 -8.14
CA PRO A 175 28.33 0.63 -7.36
C PRO A 175 27.13 0.94 -6.46
N LYS A 176 27.40 1.39 -5.23
CA LYS A 176 26.38 1.73 -4.22
C LYS A 176 25.32 2.71 -4.74
N TYR A 177 25.70 3.66 -5.59
CA TYR A 177 24.83 4.71 -6.12
C TYR A 177 24.49 4.42 -7.59
N SER A 178 23.74 3.35 -7.84
CA SER A 178 23.35 2.94 -9.19
C SER A 178 22.01 2.20 -9.19
N ALA A 179 21.32 2.22 -10.34
CA ALA A 179 20.17 1.35 -10.62
C ALA A 179 20.57 -0.14 -10.53
N ASP A 180 21.80 -0.44 -10.94
CA ASP A 180 22.31 -1.80 -11.07
C ASP A 180 22.37 -2.55 -9.72
N LEU A 181 22.51 -1.81 -8.61
CA LEU A 181 22.45 -2.35 -7.26
C LEU A 181 21.11 -3.06 -6.98
N SER A 182 20.00 -2.47 -7.41
CA SER A 182 18.65 -3.02 -7.29
C SER A 182 18.43 -4.16 -8.30
N LEU A 183 18.91 -4.02 -9.54
CA LEU A 183 18.76 -5.06 -10.56
C LEU A 183 19.54 -6.34 -10.19
N PHE A 184 20.68 -6.22 -9.52
CA PHE A 184 21.44 -7.36 -9.00
C PHE A 184 20.62 -8.18 -7.99
N VAL A 185 19.80 -7.54 -7.14
CA VAL A 185 18.92 -8.24 -6.19
C VAL A 185 17.95 -9.16 -6.94
N LEU A 186 17.32 -8.62 -7.99
CA LEU A 186 16.32 -9.36 -8.78
C LEU A 186 16.97 -10.48 -9.59
N ASP A 187 18.11 -10.22 -10.22
CA ASP A 187 18.84 -11.23 -10.99
C ASP A 187 19.34 -12.38 -10.09
N ALA A 188 19.81 -12.06 -8.87
CA ALA A 188 20.16 -13.09 -7.89
C ALA A 188 18.93 -13.91 -7.45
N GLY A 189 17.80 -13.25 -7.19
CA GLY A 189 16.56 -13.94 -6.86
C GLY A 189 16.09 -14.88 -7.99
N LEU A 190 16.15 -14.43 -9.24
CA LEU A 190 15.81 -15.23 -10.42
C LEU A 190 16.71 -16.45 -10.54
N LYS A 191 18.02 -16.27 -10.39
CA LYS A 191 18.97 -17.38 -10.47
C LYS A 191 18.74 -18.42 -9.36
N LEU A 192 18.45 -17.99 -8.13
CA LEU A 192 18.08 -18.90 -7.05
C LEU A 192 16.76 -19.65 -7.31
N LEU A 193 15.80 -19.00 -7.98
CA LEU A 193 14.57 -19.65 -8.41
C LEU A 193 14.83 -20.69 -9.51
N GLU A 194 15.64 -20.37 -10.51
CA GLU A 194 16.03 -21.29 -11.60
C GLU A 194 16.78 -22.52 -11.09
N GLU A 195 17.60 -22.35 -10.05
CA GLU A 195 18.32 -23.44 -9.38
C GLU A 195 17.42 -24.22 -8.40
N GLU A 196 16.14 -23.85 -8.27
CA GLU A 196 15.15 -24.44 -7.36
C GLU A 196 15.64 -24.48 -5.90
N ARG A 197 16.45 -23.51 -5.46
CA ARG A 197 17.09 -23.51 -4.13
C ARG A 197 16.22 -22.95 -3.02
N ILE A 198 15.20 -22.16 -3.37
CA ILE A 198 14.45 -21.31 -2.43
C ILE A 198 12.96 -21.39 -2.72
N ASP A 199 12.16 -21.43 -1.67
CA ASP A 199 10.70 -21.51 -1.72
C ASP A 199 10.03 -20.15 -1.44
N LEU A 200 10.66 -19.31 -0.62
CA LEU A 200 10.15 -17.99 -0.24
C LEU A 200 11.24 -16.93 -0.36
N PHE A 201 10.96 -15.84 -1.08
CA PHE A 201 11.89 -14.74 -1.30
C PHE A 201 11.36 -13.44 -0.70
N TYR A 202 12.25 -12.71 -0.03
CA TYR A 202 12.11 -11.28 0.21
C TYR A 202 13.21 -10.53 -0.52
N LEU A 203 12.83 -9.72 -1.50
CA LEU A 203 13.75 -8.96 -2.34
C LEU A 203 13.45 -7.48 -2.15
N THR A 204 14.38 -6.72 -1.57
CA THR A 204 14.20 -5.27 -1.36
C THR A 204 15.23 -4.47 -2.13
N LEU A 205 14.73 -3.48 -2.87
CA LEU A 205 15.51 -2.65 -3.78
C LEU A 205 16.02 -1.39 -3.05
N SER A 206 16.54 -0.42 -3.81
CA SER A 206 16.90 0.92 -3.34
C SER A 206 16.18 1.98 -4.15
N ASP A 207 15.71 3.00 -3.45
CA ASP A 207 15.06 4.22 -3.96
C ASP A 207 16.02 5.23 -4.63
N PHE A 208 17.31 4.90 -4.81
CA PHE A 208 18.31 5.84 -5.33
C PHE A 208 17.90 6.52 -6.64
N ILE A 209 17.27 5.79 -7.56
CA ILE A 209 16.76 6.34 -8.82
C ILE A 209 15.54 7.23 -8.56
N LEU A 210 14.63 6.82 -7.69
CA LEU A 210 13.37 7.53 -7.44
C LEU A 210 13.56 8.83 -6.63
N HIS A 211 14.63 8.91 -5.83
CA HIS A 211 15.11 10.16 -5.23
C HIS A 211 15.60 11.19 -6.24
N LYS A 212 16.07 10.76 -7.42
CA LYS A 212 16.64 11.66 -8.43
C LYS A 212 15.66 12.03 -9.53
N TYR A 213 14.80 11.09 -9.90
CA TYR A 213 14.08 11.13 -11.16
C TYR A 213 12.56 11.00 -10.91
N PRO A 214 11.74 12.01 -11.28
CA PRO A 214 10.29 11.98 -11.05
C PRO A 214 9.58 10.97 -11.96
N PRO A 215 8.31 10.62 -11.67
CA PRO A 215 7.49 9.79 -12.56
C PRO A 215 7.48 10.31 -14.00
N GLY A 216 7.68 9.40 -14.96
CA GLY A 216 7.69 9.70 -16.39
C GLY A 216 9.02 10.22 -16.96
N SER A 217 10.05 10.41 -16.13
CA SER A 217 11.40 10.69 -16.63
C SER A 217 12.01 9.46 -17.32
N PRO A 218 12.88 9.65 -18.33
CA PRO A 218 13.52 8.54 -19.05
C PRO A 218 14.27 7.58 -18.11
N GLU A 219 14.99 8.08 -17.12
CA GLU A 219 15.81 7.28 -16.22
C GLU A 219 14.96 6.47 -15.23
N ALA A 220 13.87 7.05 -14.70
CA ALA A 220 12.94 6.29 -13.86
C ALA A 220 12.18 5.23 -14.67
N ASN A 221 11.76 5.58 -15.89
CA ASN A 221 11.07 4.66 -16.78
C ASN A 221 11.97 3.48 -17.18
N ASP A 222 13.23 3.72 -17.55
CA ASP A 222 14.19 2.67 -17.89
C ASP A 222 14.44 1.73 -16.69
N PHE A 223 14.69 2.30 -15.51
CA PHE A 223 14.87 1.52 -14.30
C PHE A 223 13.65 0.64 -13.98
N LEU A 224 12.45 1.23 -13.98
CA LEU A 224 11.23 0.50 -13.64
C LEU A 224 10.83 -0.51 -14.73
N HIS A 225 11.12 -0.24 -16.00
CA HIS A 225 10.95 -1.20 -17.08
C HIS A 225 11.84 -2.44 -16.86
N GLN A 226 13.09 -2.22 -16.46
CA GLN A 226 14.00 -3.31 -16.13
C GLN A 226 13.56 -4.09 -14.89
N VAL A 227 13.01 -3.44 -13.86
CA VAL A 227 12.40 -4.11 -12.71
C VAL A 227 11.18 -4.95 -13.15
N ASP A 228 10.26 -4.34 -13.90
CA ASP A 228 9.04 -4.98 -14.43
C ASP A 228 9.35 -6.25 -15.24
N ALA A 229 10.39 -6.21 -16.08
CA ALA A 229 10.84 -7.36 -16.84
C ALA A 229 11.26 -8.55 -15.94
N ARG A 230 11.98 -8.31 -14.83
CA ARG A 230 12.33 -9.39 -13.88
C ARG A 230 11.11 -9.90 -13.13
N LEU A 231 10.17 -9.02 -12.77
CA LEU A 231 8.90 -9.44 -12.15
C LEU A 231 8.14 -10.40 -13.07
N GLY A 232 8.08 -10.12 -14.37
CA GLY A 232 7.54 -11.05 -15.38
C GLY A 232 8.28 -12.39 -15.40
N GLN A 233 9.62 -12.36 -15.40
CA GLN A 233 10.46 -13.57 -15.41
C GLN A 233 10.25 -14.49 -14.19
N PHE A 234 9.97 -13.93 -13.01
CA PHE A 234 9.59 -14.72 -11.83
C PHE A 234 8.25 -15.45 -12.05
N VAL A 235 7.25 -14.74 -12.60
CA VAL A 235 5.92 -15.32 -12.90
C VAL A 235 6.03 -16.41 -13.97
N GLU A 236 6.80 -16.18 -15.04
CA GLU A 236 7.07 -17.16 -16.10
C GLU A 236 7.68 -18.46 -15.57
N ARG A 237 8.49 -18.37 -14.51
CA ARG A 237 9.10 -19.52 -13.81
C ARG A 237 8.19 -20.13 -12.73
N GLY A 238 6.91 -19.77 -12.72
CA GLY A 238 5.89 -20.37 -11.86
C GLY A 238 5.80 -19.76 -10.46
N ALA A 239 6.47 -18.65 -10.19
CA ALA A 239 6.37 -18.00 -8.89
C ALA A 239 5.06 -17.18 -8.73
N VAL A 240 4.51 -17.16 -7.52
CA VAL A 240 3.57 -16.09 -7.14
C VAL A 240 4.41 -14.87 -6.75
N VAL A 241 4.12 -13.73 -7.36
CA VAL A 241 4.88 -12.48 -7.11
C VAL A 241 3.95 -11.47 -6.46
N ALA A 242 4.31 -10.98 -5.28
CA ALA A 242 3.70 -9.83 -4.65
C ALA A 242 4.68 -8.64 -4.69
N VAL A 243 4.17 -7.46 -5.00
CA VAL A 243 4.97 -6.24 -5.14
C VAL A 243 4.38 -5.17 -4.24
N THR A 244 5.22 -4.54 -3.42
CA THR A 244 4.85 -3.41 -2.57
C THR A 244 5.97 -2.38 -2.55
N ALA A 245 5.77 -1.27 -1.84
CA ALA A 245 6.82 -0.35 -1.45
C ALA A 245 6.89 -0.22 0.08
N ASP A 246 8.04 0.23 0.57
CA ASP A 246 8.23 0.70 1.94
C ASP A 246 7.65 2.11 2.14
N HIS A 247 7.75 2.98 1.15
CA HIS A 247 7.13 4.30 1.11
C HIS A 247 6.98 4.81 -0.33
N GLY A 248 6.20 5.88 -0.50
CA GLY A 248 6.15 6.67 -1.73
C GLY A 248 7.31 7.67 -1.83
N MET A 249 7.18 8.64 -2.73
CA MET A 249 8.22 9.62 -3.01
C MET A 249 7.64 10.91 -3.63
N SER A 250 7.86 12.05 -2.98
CA SER A 250 7.36 13.35 -3.46
C SER A 250 8.46 14.32 -3.83
N ASP A 251 8.17 15.25 -4.74
CA ASP A 251 8.99 16.45 -4.97
C ASP A 251 8.83 17.44 -3.81
N LYS A 252 9.97 17.82 -3.22
CA LYS A 252 10.12 18.66 -2.03
C LYS A 252 10.77 20.00 -2.35
N SER A 253 10.57 20.47 -3.57
CA SER A 253 11.19 21.68 -4.09
C SER A 253 10.16 22.77 -4.38
N ASN A 254 10.57 24.02 -4.24
CA ASN A 254 9.83 25.20 -4.67
C ASN A 254 9.67 25.22 -6.20
N ALA A 255 8.88 26.18 -6.70
CA ALA A 255 8.68 26.36 -8.14
C ALA A 255 9.99 26.63 -8.90
N ASP A 256 10.94 27.34 -8.29
CA ASP A 256 12.27 27.63 -8.84
C ASP A 256 13.26 26.44 -8.78
N GLY A 257 12.84 25.30 -8.20
CA GLY A 257 13.67 24.11 -8.04
C GLY A 257 14.53 24.09 -6.79
N SER A 258 14.55 25.15 -5.98
CA SER A 258 15.23 25.14 -4.68
C SER A 258 14.50 24.23 -3.68
N PRO A 259 15.22 23.56 -2.75
CA PRO A 259 14.58 22.77 -1.69
C PRO A 259 13.64 23.61 -0.81
N ASN A 260 12.43 23.11 -0.55
CA ASN A 260 11.49 23.72 0.37
C ASN A 260 11.68 23.14 1.78
N VAL A 261 12.57 23.76 2.55
CA VAL A 261 13.00 23.28 3.86
C VAL A 261 12.47 24.18 4.98
N LEU A 262 11.86 23.56 5.99
CA LEU A 262 11.64 24.17 7.30
C LEU A 262 12.76 23.77 8.26
N TRP A 263 13.48 24.76 8.81
CA TRP A 263 14.51 24.55 9.84
C TRP A 263 13.88 24.63 11.23
N LEU A 264 13.20 23.55 11.63
CA LEU A 264 12.30 23.59 12.79
C LEU A 264 13.06 23.88 14.08
N GLU A 265 14.30 23.40 14.23
CA GLU A 265 15.08 23.66 15.45
C GLU A 265 15.42 25.15 15.58
N ASP A 266 15.74 25.82 14.47
CA ASP A 266 16.01 27.26 14.45
C ASP A 266 14.75 28.07 14.80
N GLU A 267 13.60 27.71 14.24
CA GLU A 267 12.31 28.38 14.53
C GLU A 267 11.91 28.24 16.01
N LEU A 268 12.08 27.04 16.60
CA LEU A 268 11.78 26.80 18.00
C LEU A 268 12.77 27.50 18.93
N LEU A 269 14.07 27.48 18.62
CA LEU A 269 15.09 28.19 19.39
C LEU A 269 14.92 29.71 19.36
N ALA A 270 14.44 30.27 18.26
CA ALA A 270 14.18 31.70 18.13
C ALA A 270 13.07 32.19 19.08
N ARG A 271 12.09 31.33 19.38
CA ARG A 271 10.91 31.68 20.18
C ARG A 271 10.97 31.18 21.62
N TRP A 272 11.54 30.00 21.86
CA TRP A 272 11.67 29.36 23.18
C TRP A 272 13.09 28.79 23.39
N PRO A 273 14.12 29.63 23.46
CA PRO A 273 15.51 29.18 23.65
C PRO A 273 15.70 28.34 24.93
N GLU A 274 14.93 28.63 25.99
CA GLU A 274 14.94 27.93 27.27
C GLU A 274 14.42 26.48 27.19
N SER A 275 13.66 26.14 26.15
CA SER A 275 13.12 24.80 25.94
C SER A 275 14.17 23.80 25.43
N GLN A 276 15.30 24.29 24.93
CA GLN A 276 16.41 23.50 24.38
C GLN A 276 15.92 22.36 23.45
N PRO A 277 15.20 22.70 22.35
CA PRO A 277 14.65 21.73 21.43
C PRO A 277 15.76 21.05 20.64
N ARG A 278 15.64 19.73 20.42
CA ARG A 278 16.45 18.95 19.49
C ARG A 278 15.56 18.25 18.49
N VAL A 279 15.77 18.53 17.21
CA VAL A 279 14.95 17.99 16.10
C VAL A 279 15.69 16.83 15.45
N ILE A 280 15.03 15.68 15.39
CA ILE A 280 15.54 14.42 14.88
C ILE A 280 14.74 14.01 13.65
N CYS A 281 15.42 13.87 12.51
CA CYS A 281 14.81 13.45 11.26
C CYS A 281 15.17 11.99 10.97
N PRO A 282 14.28 11.02 11.27
CA PRO A 282 14.63 9.60 11.29
C PRO A 282 14.94 8.97 9.92
N ILE A 283 14.85 9.74 8.83
CA ILE A 283 15.13 9.28 7.46
C ILE A 283 16.63 9.09 7.18
N ALA A 284 17.52 9.82 7.85
CA ALA A 284 18.93 9.85 7.46
C ALA A 284 19.88 9.23 8.45
N ASP A 285 21.09 8.99 7.98
CA ASP A 285 22.25 8.73 8.82
C ASP A 285 22.70 10.08 9.44
N PRO A 286 22.85 10.21 10.78
CA PRO A 286 23.27 11.45 11.43
C PRO A 286 24.68 11.88 11.03
N TYR A 287 25.49 10.97 10.46
CA TYR A 287 26.82 11.26 9.92
C TYR A 287 26.79 11.73 8.46
N VAL A 288 25.66 11.56 7.76
CA VAL A 288 25.44 12.06 6.40
C VAL A 288 24.64 13.36 6.49
N ARG A 289 25.28 14.42 7.00
CA ARG A 289 24.79 15.81 7.00
C ARG A 289 24.83 16.48 5.61
N HIS A 290 24.88 15.67 4.55
CA HIS A 290 24.84 16.10 3.16
C HIS A 290 23.46 15.77 2.61
N HIS A 291 22.63 16.79 2.33
CA HIS A 291 21.33 16.79 1.63
C HIS A 291 20.24 15.74 1.97
N GLY A 292 20.55 14.60 2.58
CA GLY A 292 19.68 13.46 2.82
C GLY A 292 19.01 13.46 4.20
N ALA A 293 19.47 14.28 5.15
CA ALA A 293 18.85 14.47 6.47
C ALA A 293 17.57 15.33 6.46
N LEU A 294 16.90 15.34 5.32
CA LEU A 294 15.68 16.11 5.07
C LEU A 294 14.54 15.16 4.71
N GLY A 295 13.63 14.99 5.65
CA GLY A 295 12.44 14.16 5.51
C GLY A 295 11.18 14.92 5.87
N SER A 296 10.03 14.27 5.68
CA SER A 296 8.72 14.88 5.90
C SER A 296 8.11 14.54 7.26
N PHE A 297 8.91 13.96 8.14
CA PHE A 297 8.56 13.60 9.52
C PHE A 297 9.77 13.88 10.41
N VAL A 298 9.55 14.54 11.54
CA VAL A 298 10.58 14.76 12.57
C VAL A 298 10.01 14.55 13.97
N ARG A 299 10.90 14.18 14.88
CA ARG A 299 10.66 14.15 16.33
C ARG A 299 11.38 15.33 16.96
N VAL A 300 10.74 15.97 17.93
CA VAL A 300 11.34 17.05 18.72
C VAL A 300 11.41 16.60 20.16
N TYR A 301 12.60 16.72 20.74
CA TYR A 301 12.89 16.45 22.15
C TYR A 301 13.20 17.76 22.84
N PHE A 302 12.59 18.02 23.99
CA PHE A 302 12.87 19.21 24.79
C PHE A 302 13.68 18.81 26.02
N PHE A 303 14.89 19.36 26.14
CA PHE A 303 15.78 19.13 27.29
C PHE A 303 15.70 20.25 28.34
N GLY A 304 15.05 21.36 27.99
CA GLY A 304 14.83 22.51 28.85
C GLY A 304 13.39 22.63 29.32
N GLN A 305 13.03 23.83 29.82
CA GLN A 305 11.69 24.07 30.34
C GLN A 305 10.70 24.33 29.21
N VAL A 306 9.63 23.53 29.16
CA VAL A 306 8.48 23.77 28.26
C VAL A 306 7.33 24.31 29.08
N ALA A 307 7.01 25.59 28.89
CA ALA A 307 5.92 26.24 29.64
C ALA A 307 4.53 25.81 29.15
N ASN A 308 4.36 25.65 27.84
CA ASN A 308 3.07 25.27 27.24
C ASN A 308 3.28 24.52 25.91
N MET A 309 3.03 23.20 25.91
CA MET A 309 3.16 22.37 24.70
C MET A 309 2.11 22.72 23.63
N ASP A 310 0.89 23.09 24.04
CA ASP A 310 -0.18 23.45 23.10
C ASP A 310 0.17 24.72 22.32
N GLU A 311 0.83 25.69 22.96
CA GLU A 311 1.31 26.90 22.28
C GLU A 311 2.37 26.57 21.23
N ILE A 312 3.31 25.67 21.54
CA ILE A 312 4.34 25.21 20.59
C ILE A 312 3.69 24.49 19.41
N MET A 313 2.75 23.57 19.66
CA MET A 313 2.02 22.86 18.62
C MET A 313 1.24 23.83 17.72
N GLN A 314 0.50 24.77 18.31
CA GLN A 314 -0.24 25.79 17.56
C GLN A 314 0.70 26.64 16.70
N PHE A 315 1.85 27.06 17.23
CA PHE A 315 2.86 27.77 16.45
C PHE A 315 3.36 26.94 15.27
N CYS A 316 3.78 25.69 15.51
CA CYS A 316 4.23 24.81 14.44
C CYS A 316 3.15 24.64 13.36
N GLN A 317 1.88 24.56 13.74
CA GLN A 317 0.75 24.48 12.80
C GLN A 317 0.56 25.75 11.96
N THR A 318 1.06 26.92 12.40
CA THR A 318 1.06 28.16 11.58
C THR A 318 2.14 28.17 10.50
N LEU A 319 3.17 27.33 10.61
CA LEU A 319 4.28 27.31 9.66
C LEU A 319 3.80 26.74 8.30
N PRO A 320 4.06 27.43 7.17
CA PRO A 320 3.48 27.06 5.87
C PRO A 320 3.78 25.63 5.41
N GLN A 321 4.93 25.08 5.81
CA GLN A 321 5.42 23.75 5.46
C GLN A 321 4.76 22.63 6.28
N VAL A 322 4.21 22.94 7.45
CA VAL A 322 3.69 21.93 8.39
C VAL A 322 2.30 21.48 7.96
N CYS A 323 2.11 20.17 7.90
CA CYS A 323 0.82 19.52 7.66
C CYS A 323 0.10 19.30 8.98
N VAL A 324 0.76 18.63 9.92
CA VAL A 324 0.18 18.28 11.21
C VAL A 324 1.24 18.20 12.31
N THR A 325 0.81 18.46 13.54
CA THR A 325 1.59 18.36 14.76
C THR A 325 0.85 17.53 15.79
N TYR A 326 1.57 16.70 16.54
CA TYR A 326 1.02 15.89 17.63
C TYR A 326 2.05 15.79 18.74
N THR A 327 1.61 15.68 19.99
CA THR A 327 2.46 15.10 21.05
C THR A 327 2.97 13.73 20.61
N GLY A 328 4.15 13.32 21.07
CA GLY A 328 4.69 11.98 20.76
C GLY A 328 3.74 10.84 21.14
N GLU A 329 3.09 10.94 22.29
CA GLU A 329 2.09 9.97 22.75
C GLU A 329 0.94 9.84 21.75
N LYS A 330 0.34 10.97 21.35
CA LYS A 330 -0.76 10.95 20.39
C LYS A 330 -0.34 10.44 19.02
N ALA A 331 0.87 10.78 18.57
CA ALA A 331 1.41 10.27 17.32
C ALA A 331 1.62 8.76 17.38
N ALA A 332 2.18 8.23 18.48
CA ALA A 332 2.38 6.80 18.70
C ALA A 332 1.05 6.03 18.67
N GLU A 333 0.00 6.57 19.28
CA GLU A 333 -1.34 6.00 19.27
C GLU A 333 -1.95 5.98 17.86
N ILE A 334 -1.98 7.13 17.17
CA ILE A 334 -2.63 7.25 15.85
C ILE A 334 -1.91 6.40 14.80
N TYR A 335 -0.58 6.38 14.85
CA TYR A 335 0.25 5.80 13.79
C TYR A 335 0.90 4.47 14.16
N GLU A 336 0.53 3.90 15.31
CA GLU A 336 1.00 2.60 15.79
C GLU A 336 2.55 2.56 15.91
N MET A 337 3.14 3.60 16.51
CA MET A 337 4.60 3.75 16.67
C MET A 337 5.08 3.37 18.09
N PRO A 338 6.35 2.98 18.27
CA PRO A 338 6.86 2.60 19.58
C PRO A 338 7.04 3.84 20.47
N LEU A 339 6.11 4.04 21.42
CA LEU A 339 6.06 5.20 22.32
C LEU A 339 7.39 5.49 23.02
N ASP A 340 8.13 4.45 23.41
CA ASP A 340 9.41 4.57 24.11
C ASP A 340 10.55 5.13 23.22
N ARG A 341 10.30 5.30 21.92
CA ARG A 341 11.23 5.88 20.93
C ARG A 341 10.71 7.17 20.30
N GLU A 342 9.62 7.72 20.82
CA GLU A 342 9.06 8.96 20.33
C GLU A 342 9.62 10.19 21.06
N GLY A 343 9.69 11.32 20.34
CA GLY A 343 9.99 12.62 20.93
C GLY A 343 8.79 13.16 21.69
N ASP A 344 8.95 14.30 22.35
CA ASP A 344 7.85 14.98 23.04
C ASP A 344 6.80 15.51 22.03
N LEU A 345 7.27 15.89 20.84
CA LEU A 345 6.47 16.40 19.74
C LEU A 345 6.85 15.71 18.43
N VAL A 346 5.86 15.42 17.60
CA VAL A 346 6.00 14.96 16.22
C VAL A 346 5.48 16.04 15.29
N VAL A 347 6.26 16.36 14.26
CA VAL A 347 5.88 17.32 13.22
C VAL A 347 6.02 16.66 11.85
N ILE A 348 4.96 16.75 11.05
CA ILE A 348 4.90 16.18 9.71
C ILE A 348 4.67 17.31 8.70
N SER A 349 5.46 17.37 7.63
CA SER A 349 5.31 18.39 6.59
C SER A 349 4.26 18.04 5.54
N LYS A 350 3.89 19.04 4.74
CA LYS A 350 3.08 18.89 3.53
C LYS A 350 3.86 18.21 2.41
N LYS A 351 3.13 17.74 1.37
CA LYS A 351 3.68 17.02 0.21
C LYS A 351 4.93 17.64 -0.38
N HIS A 352 4.99 18.97 -0.49
CA HIS A 352 6.08 19.68 -1.16
C HIS A 352 7.11 20.31 -0.23
N ALA A 353 7.22 19.85 1.02
CA ALA A 353 8.19 20.38 1.98
C ALA A 353 8.87 19.28 2.79
N VAL A 354 10.07 19.57 3.28
CA VAL A 354 10.82 18.76 4.23
C VAL A 354 11.12 19.57 5.48
N ILE A 355 11.41 18.87 6.57
CA ILE A 355 11.79 19.46 7.85
C ILE A 355 13.20 19.01 8.18
N GLY A 356 14.08 19.98 8.45
CA GLY A 356 15.42 19.76 8.97
C GLY A 356 15.54 20.25 10.40
N SER A 357 16.70 19.98 11.01
CA SER A 357 17.10 20.52 12.32
C SER A 357 17.48 22.00 12.20
N LYS A 358 18.77 22.33 12.28
CA LYS A 358 19.30 23.69 12.08
C LYS A 358 19.81 23.87 10.67
N ARG A 359 19.68 25.07 10.11
CA ARG A 359 20.26 25.38 8.80
C ARG A 359 21.77 25.15 8.76
N SER A 360 22.48 25.45 9.86
CA SER A 360 23.94 25.28 9.95
C SER A 360 24.40 23.82 9.94
N ASP A 361 23.50 22.88 10.21
CA ASP A 361 23.82 21.45 10.28
C ASP A 361 23.72 20.75 8.93
N HIS A 362 23.27 21.44 7.86
CA HIS A 362 22.97 20.82 6.57
C HIS A 362 23.72 21.47 5.42
N ASP A 363 24.37 20.64 4.61
CA ASP A 363 24.97 21.05 3.34
C ASP A 363 24.10 20.61 2.15
N LEU A 364 23.52 21.59 1.45
CA LEU A 364 22.65 21.38 0.28
C LEU A 364 23.39 21.50 -1.06
N SER A 365 24.71 21.72 -1.05
CA SER A 365 25.50 21.90 -2.28
C SER A 365 25.43 20.69 -3.23
N GLY A 366 25.24 19.48 -2.69
CA GLY A 366 25.09 18.24 -3.43
C GLY A 366 23.78 18.13 -4.23
N LEU A 367 22.79 18.99 -4.00
CA LEU A 367 21.53 19.02 -4.76
C LEU A 367 21.60 19.91 -6.01
N LYS A 368 22.77 20.50 -6.31
CA LYS A 368 22.92 21.41 -7.44
C LYS A 368 22.56 20.71 -8.76
N GLY A 369 21.53 21.23 -9.44
CA GLY A 369 21.05 20.71 -10.72
C GLY A 369 19.92 19.67 -10.62
N PHE A 370 19.49 19.30 -9.40
CA PHE A 370 18.37 18.37 -9.18
C PHE A 370 17.32 18.99 -8.26
N ARG A 371 16.06 18.66 -8.51
CA ARG A 371 14.97 18.94 -7.56
C ARG A 371 15.08 17.94 -6.41
N LEU A 372 14.94 18.41 -5.16
CA LEU A 372 14.90 17.53 -4.00
C LEU A 372 13.65 16.67 -4.06
N ARG A 373 13.81 15.35 -4.00
CA ARG A 373 12.72 14.39 -3.77
C ARG A 373 13.03 13.64 -2.49
N SER A 374 12.02 13.47 -1.63
CA SER A 374 12.19 12.79 -0.34
C SER A 374 10.85 12.25 0.16
N HIS A 375 10.89 11.61 1.32
CA HIS A 375 9.78 10.88 1.92
C HIS A 375 9.74 11.08 3.45
N GLY A 376 9.02 10.20 4.17
CA GLY A 376 8.92 10.19 5.63
C GLY A 376 7.55 10.57 6.17
N GLY A 377 6.76 11.36 5.43
CA GLY A 377 5.51 11.95 5.90
C GLY A 377 4.26 11.29 5.32
N LEU A 378 3.10 11.85 5.64
CA LEU A 378 1.79 11.31 5.23
C LEU A 378 1.57 11.32 3.71
N SER A 379 2.21 12.25 3.00
CA SER A 379 2.12 12.34 1.54
C SER A 379 2.82 11.19 0.82
N GLU A 380 3.72 10.46 1.50
CA GLU A 380 4.42 9.29 0.97
C GLU A 380 3.90 7.98 1.60
N GLN A 381 2.76 8.03 2.29
CA GLN A 381 2.23 6.84 2.95
C GLN A 381 1.53 5.89 1.97
N HIS A 382 0.90 6.43 0.92
CA HIS A 382 0.19 5.62 -0.07
C HIS A 382 1.19 4.95 -1.00
N ILE A 383 1.07 3.64 -1.17
CA ILE A 383 1.96 2.80 -1.95
C ILE A 383 1.17 1.77 -2.75
N PRO A 384 1.70 1.27 -3.87
CA PRO A 384 1.10 0.14 -4.56
C PRO A 384 1.26 -1.16 -3.75
N LEU A 385 0.23 -2.00 -3.73
CA LEU A 385 0.30 -3.39 -3.29
C LEU A 385 -0.34 -4.27 -4.36
N LEU A 386 0.47 -5.13 -4.98
CA LEU A 386 0.07 -5.97 -6.10
C LEU A 386 0.38 -7.44 -5.85
N ARG A 387 -0.33 -8.30 -6.58
CA ARG A 387 -0.03 -9.73 -6.71
C ARG A 387 -0.26 -10.18 -8.14
N SER A 388 0.63 -11.05 -8.64
CA SER A 388 0.55 -11.61 -10.00
C SER A 388 -0.66 -12.51 -10.24
N ALA A 389 -1.24 -13.06 -9.16
CA ALA A 389 -2.41 -13.93 -9.21
C ALA A 389 -3.60 -13.28 -8.48
N PRO A 390 -4.83 -13.51 -8.95
CA PRO A 390 -6.03 -12.91 -8.36
C PRO A 390 -6.25 -13.41 -6.94
N LEU A 391 -6.79 -12.53 -6.09
CA LEU A 391 -7.32 -12.93 -4.79
C LEU A 391 -8.79 -13.36 -4.94
N PRO A 392 -9.29 -14.33 -4.16
CA PRO A 392 -10.72 -14.61 -4.10
C PRO A 392 -11.51 -13.35 -3.75
N VAL A 393 -12.75 -13.24 -4.25
CA VAL A 393 -13.64 -12.10 -3.95
C VAL A 393 -13.78 -11.88 -2.44
N THR A 394 -13.74 -12.95 -1.63
CA THR A 394 -13.77 -12.88 -0.16
C THR A 394 -12.58 -12.16 0.48
N ALA A 395 -11.43 -12.10 -0.20
CA ALA A 395 -10.24 -11.36 0.24
C ALA A 395 -10.43 -9.83 0.12
N SER A 396 -11.24 -9.39 -0.85
CA SER A 396 -11.56 -7.97 -1.05
C SER A 396 -12.42 -7.39 0.08
N HIS A 397 -12.96 -8.24 0.95
CA HIS A 397 -13.72 -7.89 2.15
C HIS A 397 -12.88 -7.86 3.43
N LYS A 398 -11.55 -7.90 3.36
CA LYS A 398 -10.72 -7.61 4.54
C LYS A 398 -11.04 -6.19 5.00
N MET A 399 -11.86 -6.08 6.04
CA MET A 399 -12.17 -4.85 6.76
C MET A 399 -10.86 -4.39 7.40
N ASN A 400 -10.10 -3.55 6.70
CA ASN A 400 -9.12 -2.57 7.19
C ASN A 400 -8.30 -2.12 5.98
N GLU A 401 -7.96 -0.84 5.96
CA GLU A 401 -7.06 -0.26 4.98
C GLU A 401 -5.79 -1.12 4.80
N TRP A 402 -5.57 -1.63 3.58
CA TRP A 402 -4.43 -2.48 3.27
C TRP A 402 -3.12 -1.79 3.64
N ARG A 403 -2.18 -2.56 4.19
CA ARG A 403 -0.87 -2.08 4.60
C ARG A 403 0.23 -2.71 3.75
N ASN A 404 1.37 -2.03 3.59
CA ASN A 404 2.52 -2.65 2.92
C ASN A 404 2.94 -3.96 3.62
N PHE A 405 2.80 -4.01 4.96
CA PHE A 405 3.05 -5.21 5.76
C PHE A 405 1.96 -6.29 5.68
N ASP A 406 1.01 -6.15 4.76
CA ASP A 406 0.16 -7.25 4.31
C ASP A 406 0.74 -8.00 3.10
N ALA A 407 1.90 -7.60 2.57
CA ALA A 407 2.48 -8.20 1.36
C ALA A 407 2.68 -9.73 1.46
N PHE A 408 3.18 -10.25 2.59
CA PHE A 408 3.29 -11.70 2.80
C PHE A 408 1.94 -12.39 2.96
N ASP A 409 0.95 -11.74 3.57
CA ASP A 409 -0.41 -12.26 3.66
C ASP A 409 -1.03 -12.39 2.26
N VAL A 410 -0.91 -11.34 1.45
CA VAL A 410 -1.33 -11.32 0.04
C VAL A 410 -0.60 -12.40 -0.76
N ALA A 411 0.70 -12.58 -0.56
CA ALA A 411 1.48 -13.57 -1.29
C ALA A 411 1.13 -15.02 -0.92
N LEU A 412 0.95 -15.33 0.37
CA LEU A 412 0.93 -16.69 0.90
C LEU A 412 -0.47 -17.26 1.18
N ASN A 413 -1.40 -16.45 1.68
CA ASN A 413 -2.63 -16.98 2.29
C ASN A 413 -3.72 -17.32 1.29
N TRP A 414 -3.56 -16.92 0.03
CA TRP A 414 -4.63 -16.96 -0.95
C TRP A 414 -4.33 -17.99 -2.05
N PRO A 415 -5.30 -18.86 -2.40
CA PRO A 415 -5.12 -19.81 -3.48
C PRO A 415 -4.99 -19.10 -4.82
N ASN A 416 -4.24 -19.69 -5.75
CA ASN A 416 -4.26 -19.28 -7.14
C ASN A 416 -5.60 -19.71 -7.75
N VAL A 417 -6.51 -18.76 -7.91
CA VAL A 417 -7.76 -19.01 -8.66
C VAL A 417 -7.38 -19.06 -10.13
N LYS A 418 -7.49 -20.24 -10.76
CA LYS A 418 -7.42 -20.32 -12.22
C LYS A 418 -8.63 -19.59 -12.79
N VAL A 419 -8.39 -18.52 -13.52
CA VAL A 419 -9.39 -18.02 -14.47
C VAL A 419 -9.47 -19.10 -15.54
N GLU A 420 -10.55 -19.89 -15.55
CA GLU A 420 -10.80 -20.81 -16.65
C GLU A 420 -10.92 -19.97 -17.92
N SER A 421 -10.00 -20.19 -18.87
CA SER A 421 -10.07 -19.62 -20.19
C SER A 421 -11.41 -20.00 -20.81
N MET A 422 -12.21 -19.00 -21.19
CA MET A 422 -13.35 -19.22 -22.07
C MET A 422 -12.84 -19.94 -23.32
N ASP A 423 -13.24 -21.20 -23.46
CA ASP A 423 -12.94 -22.02 -24.62
C ASP A 423 -13.49 -21.30 -25.86
N SER A 424 -12.59 -20.94 -26.77
CA SER A 424 -12.85 -20.09 -27.94
C SER A 424 -13.55 -20.86 -29.06
N THR A 425 -14.70 -21.47 -28.77
CA THR A 425 -15.49 -22.24 -29.74
C THR A 425 -16.92 -21.71 -29.86
N HIS A 426 -17.08 -20.39 -30.02
CA HIS A 426 -18.30 -19.83 -30.61
C HIS A 426 -17.96 -18.92 -31.79
N ASN A 427 -18.21 -19.49 -32.99
CA ASN A 427 -18.29 -18.93 -34.33
C ASN A 427 -17.95 -17.45 -34.52
N GLU A 428 -16.82 -17.26 -35.19
CA GLU A 428 -16.22 -16.05 -35.75
C GLU A 428 -17.05 -15.48 -36.93
N LYS A 429 -18.34 -15.18 -36.73
CA LYS A 429 -19.19 -14.58 -37.79
C LYS A 429 -19.98 -13.32 -37.42
N ASP A 430 -19.98 -12.86 -36.17
CA ASP A 430 -20.66 -11.60 -35.80
C ASP A 430 -19.72 -10.46 -35.38
N ALA A 431 -18.40 -10.63 -35.53
CA ALA A 431 -17.39 -9.65 -35.12
C ALA A 431 -17.06 -8.55 -36.17
N SER A 432 -17.96 -8.26 -37.12
CA SER A 432 -17.73 -7.26 -38.17
C SER A 432 -18.69 -6.06 -38.15
N SER A 433 -19.40 -5.82 -37.05
CA SER A 433 -20.26 -4.62 -36.91
C SER A 433 -20.20 -3.94 -35.55
N LEU A 434 -19.00 -3.67 -35.04
CA LEU A 434 -18.83 -2.75 -33.91
C LEU A 434 -17.71 -1.74 -34.22
N SER A 435 -18.09 -0.66 -34.90
CA SER A 435 -17.31 0.56 -34.92
C SER A 435 -17.34 1.19 -33.53
N PHE A 436 -16.17 1.30 -32.90
CA PHE A 436 -15.97 2.11 -31.70
C PHE A 436 -16.08 3.59 -32.05
N THR A 437 -17.22 4.20 -31.73
CA THR A 437 -17.33 5.64 -31.54
C THR A 437 -18.30 5.95 -30.39
N ASP A 438 -17.94 6.96 -29.62
CA ASP A 438 -18.63 7.59 -28.49
C ASP A 438 -18.49 6.98 -27.07
N SER A 439 -17.45 7.49 -26.42
CA SER A 439 -17.25 7.63 -24.97
C SER A 439 -18.49 8.06 -24.17
N LYS A 440 -18.72 7.40 -23.02
CA LYS A 440 -19.06 8.04 -21.71
C LYS A 440 -19.17 7.01 -20.57
N GLU A 441 -18.26 7.14 -19.60
CA GLU A 441 -18.41 6.85 -18.15
C GLU A 441 -18.96 5.47 -17.70
N ALA A 442 -18.06 4.54 -17.39
CA ALA A 442 -18.37 3.44 -16.45
C ALA A 442 -18.13 3.94 -15.02
N LEU A 443 -19.20 4.13 -14.24
CA LEU A 443 -19.14 4.45 -12.81
C LEU A 443 -19.06 3.17 -11.95
N PRO A 444 -18.40 3.21 -10.78
CA PRO A 444 -18.26 2.05 -9.89
C PRO A 444 -19.58 1.74 -9.16
N LEU A 445 -20.05 0.50 -9.28
CA LEU A 445 -21.13 -0.05 -8.46
C LEU A 445 -20.56 -0.49 -7.11
N TYR A 446 -21.02 0.12 -6.02
CA TYR A 446 -20.70 -0.31 -4.65
C TYR A 446 -21.69 -1.39 -4.21
N SER A 447 -21.19 -2.56 -3.80
CA SER A 447 -21.96 -3.52 -3.00
C SER A 447 -21.41 -3.49 -1.57
N HIS A 448 -22.27 -3.27 -0.58
CA HIS A 448 -21.91 -3.35 0.82
C HIS A 448 -22.61 -4.54 1.49
N SER A 449 -21.81 -5.33 2.20
CA SER A 449 -22.23 -6.14 3.35
C SER A 449 -21.79 -5.37 4.60
N ILE A 450 -22.72 -4.94 5.45
CA ILE A 450 -22.42 -4.34 6.75
C ILE A 450 -22.08 -5.47 7.72
N ASP A 451 -20.90 -5.43 8.36
CA ASP A 451 -20.64 -6.15 9.60
C ASP A 451 -20.22 -5.16 10.69
N ASN A 452 -21.15 -4.90 11.61
CA ASN A 452 -20.88 -4.25 12.88
C ASN A 452 -20.46 -5.34 13.86
N LYS A 453 -19.24 -5.21 14.39
CA LYS A 453 -18.63 -6.04 15.43
C LYS A 453 -19.64 -6.83 16.27
N THR A 454 -19.51 -8.16 16.20
CA THR A 454 -20.15 -9.24 16.97
C THR A 454 -21.31 -9.97 16.28
N ARG A 455 -21.03 -11.23 15.91
CA ARG A 455 -21.92 -12.33 15.48
C ARG A 455 -22.26 -12.43 13.98
N GLY A 456 -21.58 -13.39 13.32
CA GLY A 456 -22.16 -14.36 12.37
C GLY A 456 -22.85 -13.87 11.09
N ARG A 457 -22.23 -14.14 9.93
CA ARG A 457 -22.81 -14.30 8.57
C ARG A 457 -24.09 -13.51 8.26
N ARG A 458 -24.00 -12.49 7.41
CA ARG A 458 -25.18 -11.86 6.75
C ARG A 458 -25.20 -12.11 5.23
N ILE A 459 -25.35 -13.38 4.87
CA ILE A 459 -25.98 -13.83 3.61
C ILE A 459 -27.23 -14.59 4.08
N PRO A 460 -28.42 -14.43 3.46
CA PRO A 460 -29.56 -15.29 3.75
C PRO A 460 -29.14 -16.77 3.67
N ASN A 461 -29.63 -17.63 4.56
CA ASN A 461 -29.41 -19.10 4.51
C ASN A 461 -29.55 -19.61 3.08
N ASP A 462 -28.58 -20.31 2.50
CA ASP A 462 -28.59 -20.78 1.09
C ASP A 462 -30.00 -21.05 0.55
N PRO A 463 -30.36 -20.52 -0.64
CA PRO A 463 -31.70 -20.69 -1.17
C PRO A 463 -31.99 -22.19 -1.29
N PRO A 464 -33.26 -22.62 -1.14
CA PRO A 464 -33.63 -24.02 -1.31
C PRO A 464 -32.99 -24.62 -2.56
N ARG A 465 -32.40 -25.82 -2.48
CA ARG A 465 -31.58 -26.42 -3.54
C ARG A 465 -32.22 -26.24 -4.92
N GLY A 466 -31.52 -25.51 -5.79
CA GLY A 466 -31.94 -25.25 -7.17
C GLY A 466 -32.73 -23.95 -7.40
N GLN A 467 -32.94 -23.12 -6.36
CA GLN A 467 -33.62 -21.84 -6.48
C GLN A 467 -32.66 -20.66 -6.38
N LYS A 468 -33.03 -19.53 -7.00
CA LYS A 468 -32.33 -18.24 -6.90
C LYS A 468 -33.16 -17.31 -6.00
N TRP A 469 -32.53 -16.35 -5.34
CA TRP A 469 -33.22 -15.39 -4.47
C TRP A 469 -34.00 -14.36 -5.27
N PRO A 470 -35.21 -13.94 -4.84
CA PRO A 470 -35.81 -12.71 -5.36
C PRO A 470 -34.87 -11.52 -5.08
N VAL A 471 -34.98 -10.49 -5.90
CA VAL A 471 -34.08 -9.34 -5.89
C VAL A 471 -34.88 -8.08 -5.56
N PHE A 472 -34.39 -7.28 -4.62
CA PHE A 472 -34.96 -5.99 -4.26
C PHE A 472 -33.98 -4.86 -4.62
N ALA A 473 -34.28 -4.12 -5.68
CA ALA A 473 -33.51 -2.97 -6.12
C ALA A 473 -33.95 -1.72 -5.33
N TRP A 474 -33.06 -1.20 -4.48
CA TRP A 474 -33.31 -0.05 -3.63
C TRP A 474 -32.72 1.24 -4.21
N ILE A 475 -33.57 2.25 -4.40
CA ILE A 475 -33.15 3.60 -4.81
C ILE A 475 -33.25 4.54 -3.60
N HIS A 476 -32.13 5.16 -3.22
CA HIS A 476 -32.10 6.04 -2.05
C HIS A 476 -32.83 7.38 -2.29
N GLY A 477 -33.24 8.04 -1.20
CA GLY A 477 -33.88 9.36 -1.25
C GLY A 477 -32.88 10.53 -1.27
N GLY A 478 -33.36 11.73 -0.92
CA GLY A 478 -32.53 12.96 -0.83
C GLY A 478 -32.81 14.00 -1.91
N PHE A 479 -34.08 14.12 -2.31
CA PHE A 479 -34.59 15.16 -3.25
C PHE A 479 -33.92 15.19 -4.62
N LEU A 480 -33.21 14.12 -5.01
CA LEU A 480 -32.32 14.09 -6.18
C LEU A 480 -31.13 15.09 -6.10
N GLN A 481 -30.92 15.71 -4.94
CA GLN A 481 -29.92 16.76 -4.70
C GLN A 481 -28.75 16.27 -3.84
N MET A 482 -29.01 15.32 -2.94
CA MET A 482 -28.05 14.82 -1.96
C MET A 482 -28.37 13.38 -1.60
N GLY A 483 -27.47 12.72 -0.87
CA GLY A 483 -27.62 11.34 -0.44
C GLY A 483 -26.61 10.40 -1.10
N ASN A 484 -26.68 9.14 -0.70
CA ASN A 484 -25.95 8.04 -1.28
C ASN A 484 -26.66 6.73 -0.85
N PRO A 485 -26.32 5.57 -1.45
CA PRO A 485 -26.94 4.29 -1.11
C PRO A 485 -26.79 3.84 0.36
N CYS A 486 -25.93 4.51 1.13
CA CYS A 486 -25.49 4.14 2.49
C CYS A 486 -25.75 5.25 3.54
N HIS A 487 -26.65 6.21 3.28
CA HIS A 487 -26.93 7.30 4.24
C HIS A 487 -27.59 6.77 5.54
N LYS A 488 -27.40 7.50 6.67
CA LYS A 488 -27.84 7.26 8.08
C LYS A 488 -28.85 6.11 8.36
N ASP A 489 -28.62 5.41 9.47
CA ASP A 489 -29.33 4.23 10.01
C ASP A 489 -30.83 4.12 9.68
N GLU A 490 -31.60 5.21 9.75
CA GLU A 490 -33.06 5.22 9.54
C GLU A 490 -33.52 5.02 8.06
N ALA A 491 -32.62 5.03 7.08
CA ALA A 491 -32.95 4.97 5.65
C ALA A 491 -32.20 3.89 4.85
N GLN A 492 -31.53 2.96 5.54
CA GLN A 492 -30.79 1.88 4.91
C GLN A 492 -31.70 0.69 4.61
N PRO A 493 -31.58 0.06 3.43
CA PRO A 493 -32.37 -1.13 3.12
C PRO A 493 -31.87 -2.37 3.87
N VAL A 494 -30.80 -2.24 4.68
CA VAL A 494 -30.19 -3.32 5.47
C VAL A 494 -31.13 -3.80 6.56
N GLU A 495 -31.99 -2.94 7.12
CA GLU A 495 -33.02 -3.38 8.08
C GLU A 495 -34.13 -4.22 7.44
N LEU A 496 -34.27 -4.19 6.11
CA LEU A 496 -35.19 -5.11 5.42
C LEU A 496 -34.71 -6.56 5.52
N ILE A 497 -33.45 -6.82 5.86
CA ILE A 497 -32.86 -8.15 6.04
C ILE A 497 -32.74 -8.42 7.55
N ALA A 498 -33.55 -9.32 8.11
CA ALA A 498 -33.53 -9.64 9.55
C ALA A 498 -32.72 -10.91 9.87
N GLU A 499 -32.09 -10.93 11.04
CA GLU A 499 -31.13 -11.96 11.48
C GLU A 499 -31.75 -13.32 11.84
N ASP A 500 -33.06 -13.36 12.12
CA ASP A 500 -33.79 -14.53 12.64
C ASP A 500 -34.69 -15.20 11.59
N GLY A 501 -34.56 -14.81 10.32
CA GLY A 501 -35.41 -15.29 9.24
C GLY A 501 -36.79 -14.61 9.17
N ALA A 502 -37.07 -13.60 10.01
CA ALA A 502 -38.30 -12.81 9.95
C ALA A 502 -38.23 -11.66 8.93
N GLY A 503 -37.07 -11.39 8.34
CA GLY A 503 -36.86 -10.33 7.36
C GLY A 503 -36.99 -10.80 5.92
N MET A 504 -36.83 -9.86 4.99
CA MET A 504 -36.93 -10.11 3.56
C MET A 504 -35.82 -11.07 3.11
N GLN A 505 -36.24 -12.24 2.63
CA GLN A 505 -35.38 -13.26 2.04
C GLN A 505 -35.12 -12.93 0.56
N ALA A 506 -34.30 -11.91 0.32
CA ALA A 506 -34.00 -11.41 -1.01
C ALA A 506 -32.55 -10.90 -1.08
N ILE A 507 -32.02 -10.80 -2.30
CA ILE A 507 -30.81 -10.01 -2.56
C ILE A 507 -31.23 -8.55 -2.67
N VAL A 508 -30.70 -7.71 -1.79
CA VAL A 508 -30.93 -6.26 -1.85
C VAL A 508 -29.80 -5.59 -2.64
N VAL A 509 -30.14 -4.83 -3.67
CA VAL A 509 -29.18 -4.06 -4.49
C VAL A 509 -29.44 -2.57 -4.29
N ALA A 510 -28.54 -1.88 -3.59
CA ALA A 510 -28.65 -0.44 -3.35
C ALA A 510 -28.00 0.37 -4.50
N ILE A 511 -28.81 1.17 -5.20
CA ILE A 511 -28.42 1.86 -6.43
C ILE A 511 -27.87 3.26 -6.12
N GLY A 512 -26.62 3.51 -6.54
CA GLY A 512 -26.03 4.86 -6.59
C GLY A 512 -26.30 5.54 -7.92
N TYR A 513 -26.63 6.83 -7.89
CA TYR A 513 -26.89 7.63 -9.09
C TYR A 513 -26.39 9.07 -8.91
N ARG A 514 -26.08 9.76 -10.01
CA ARG A 514 -25.63 11.17 -9.97
C ARG A 514 -26.73 12.08 -9.44
N LEU A 515 -26.34 13.07 -8.64
CA LEU A 515 -27.21 13.98 -7.90
C LEU A 515 -26.96 15.44 -8.29
N ASN A 516 -27.89 16.32 -7.93
CA ASN A 516 -27.81 17.77 -8.11
C ASN A 516 -27.53 18.15 -9.58
N ILE A 517 -26.76 19.20 -9.83
CA ILE A 517 -26.40 19.73 -11.13
C ILE A 517 -25.72 18.68 -12.02
N PHE A 518 -25.00 17.72 -11.42
CA PHE A 518 -24.35 16.62 -12.15
C PHE A 518 -25.33 15.55 -12.62
N GLY A 519 -26.45 15.37 -11.91
CA GLY A 519 -27.48 14.40 -12.26
C GLY A 519 -28.60 14.98 -13.13
N PHE A 520 -29.02 16.22 -12.88
CA PHE A 520 -30.33 16.70 -13.34
C PHE A 520 -30.32 18.03 -14.08
N LEU A 521 -29.16 18.67 -14.28
CA LEU A 521 -29.08 19.87 -15.11
C LEU A 521 -29.41 19.50 -16.57
N ALA A 522 -30.46 20.10 -17.13
CA ALA A 522 -30.87 19.95 -18.52
C ALA A 522 -31.03 21.33 -19.17
N GLY A 523 -30.66 21.44 -20.45
CA GLY A 523 -30.86 22.67 -21.23
C GLY A 523 -30.74 22.40 -22.73
N ASN A 524 -31.00 23.42 -23.56
CA ASN A 524 -30.98 23.26 -25.02
C ASN A 524 -29.63 22.77 -25.57
N GLU A 525 -28.53 23.06 -24.88
CA GLU A 525 -27.17 22.64 -25.26
C GLU A 525 -26.66 21.42 -24.48
N MET A 526 -27.40 20.94 -23.48
CA MET A 526 -26.99 19.82 -22.62
C MET A 526 -28.12 18.82 -22.43
N LYS A 527 -27.89 17.59 -22.91
CA LYS A 527 -28.71 16.43 -22.54
C LYS A 527 -28.60 16.27 -21.02
N GLY A 528 -29.67 16.57 -20.28
CA GLY A 528 -29.71 16.40 -18.84
C GLY A 528 -30.31 15.07 -18.40
N ASN A 529 -30.73 15.02 -17.14
CA ASN A 529 -31.44 13.88 -16.56
C ASN A 529 -30.59 12.60 -16.37
N PHE A 530 -29.27 12.76 -16.34
CA PHE A 530 -28.29 11.70 -16.11
C PHE A 530 -28.54 10.87 -14.85
N GLY A 531 -29.08 11.45 -13.78
CA GLY A 531 -29.43 10.71 -12.57
C GLY A 531 -30.48 9.61 -12.82
N PHE A 532 -31.50 9.87 -13.66
CA PHE A 532 -32.46 8.82 -14.05
C PHE A 532 -31.85 7.82 -15.06
N TRP A 533 -30.92 8.26 -15.91
CA TRP A 533 -30.17 7.33 -16.78
C TRP A 533 -29.30 6.37 -15.98
N ASP A 534 -28.68 6.83 -14.89
CA ASP A 534 -27.90 5.99 -13.99
C ASP A 534 -28.79 4.95 -13.30
N GLN A 535 -29.98 5.34 -12.82
CA GLN A 535 -30.96 4.42 -12.25
C GLN A 535 -31.40 3.35 -13.26
N ARG A 536 -31.73 3.76 -14.50
CA ARG A 536 -32.07 2.82 -15.59
C ARG A 536 -30.90 1.89 -15.94
N CYS A 537 -29.68 2.41 -15.95
CA CYS A 537 -28.48 1.62 -16.22
C CYS A 537 -28.27 0.56 -15.14
N ALA A 538 -28.43 0.92 -13.86
CA ALA A 538 -28.34 0.01 -12.74
C ALA A 538 -29.41 -1.11 -12.80
N LEU A 539 -30.66 -0.77 -13.14
CA LEU A 539 -31.71 -1.78 -13.34
C LEU A 539 -31.38 -2.72 -14.52
N GLY A 540 -30.86 -2.19 -15.61
CA GLY A 540 -30.38 -3.01 -16.74
C GLY A 540 -29.20 -3.90 -16.38
N TRP A 541 -28.33 -3.45 -15.47
CA TRP A 541 -27.26 -4.26 -14.92
C TRP A 541 -27.83 -5.39 -14.05
N ILE A 542 -28.77 -5.11 -13.14
CA ILE A 542 -29.44 -6.12 -12.31
C ILE A 542 -30.06 -7.19 -13.23
N GLN A 543 -30.83 -6.79 -14.23
CA GLN A 543 -31.48 -7.73 -15.16
C GLN A 543 -30.49 -8.66 -15.86
N ARG A 544 -29.32 -8.14 -16.24
CA ARG A 544 -28.30 -8.90 -16.98
C ARG A 544 -27.42 -9.76 -16.07
N TYR A 545 -27.11 -9.30 -14.86
CA TYR A 545 -25.99 -9.86 -14.10
C TYR A 545 -26.34 -10.39 -12.71
N ILE A 546 -27.56 -10.14 -12.19
CA ILE A 546 -27.86 -10.50 -10.79
C ILE A 546 -27.84 -12.03 -10.54
N HIS A 547 -28.01 -12.83 -11.59
CA HIS A 547 -27.90 -14.28 -11.53
C HIS A 547 -26.50 -14.79 -11.16
N PHE A 548 -25.44 -14.01 -11.41
CA PHE A 548 -24.09 -14.33 -10.94
C PHE A 548 -23.94 -14.21 -9.42
N PHE A 549 -24.86 -13.47 -8.76
CA PHE A 549 -24.88 -13.27 -7.31
C PHE A 549 -25.89 -14.20 -6.61
N GLY A 550 -26.48 -15.16 -7.34
CA GLY A 550 -27.52 -16.05 -6.83
C GLY A 550 -28.93 -15.45 -6.86
N GLY A 551 -29.14 -14.30 -7.51
CA GLY A 551 -30.43 -13.65 -7.65
C GLY A 551 -31.22 -14.10 -8.88
N ASP A 552 -32.53 -14.14 -8.76
CA ASP A 552 -33.43 -14.41 -9.86
C ASP A 552 -33.71 -13.11 -10.61
N LYS A 553 -33.14 -13.01 -11.82
CA LYS A 553 -33.34 -11.86 -12.71
C LYS A 553 -34.80 -11.69 -13.14
N ASP A 554 -35.61 -12.73 -13.01
CA ASP A 554 -37.03 -12.71 -13.39
C ASP A 554 -37.93 -12.38 -12.18
N GLN A 555 -37.35 -12.15 -10.99
CA GLN A 555 -38.03 -11.72 -9.75
C GLN A 555 -37.36 -10.47 -9.17
N VAL A 556 -37.43 -9.34 -9.89
CA VAL A 556 -36.86 -8.06 -9.44
C VAL A 556 -37.98 -7.11 -9.01
N THR A 557 -37.96 -6.71 -7.73
CA THR A 557 -38.82 -5.66 -7.19
C THR A 557 -38.02 -4.37 -7.06
N VAL A 558 -38.53 -3.25 -7.58
CA VAL A 558 -37.91 -1.93 -7.44
C VAL A 558 -38.64 -1.15 -6.36
N GLY A 559 -37.89 -0.58 -5.41
CA GLY A 559 -38.42 0.25 -4.35
C GLY A 559 -37.45 1.35 -3.93
N GLY A 560 -37.92 2.30 -3.14
CA GLY A 560 -37.07 3.39 -2.68
C GLY A 560 -37.73 4.27 -1.63
N LEU A 561 -37.00 5.27 -1.16
CA LEU A 561 -37.45 6.25 -0.18
C LEU A 561 -37.55 7.64 -0.82
N SER A 562 -38.62 8.39 -0.56
CA SER A 562 -38.75 9.79 -1.01
C SER A 562 -38.53 9.93 -2.52
N ALA A 563 -37.52 10.69 -2.97
CA ALA A 563 -37.15 10.79 -4.39
C ALA A 563 -36.89 9.42 -5.05
N GLY A 564 -36.36 8.45 -4.31
CA GLY A 564 -36.20 7.08 -4.79
C GLY A 564 -37.52 6.33 -4.96
N ALA A 565 -38.52 6.60 -4.11
CA ALA A 565 -39.89 6.08 -4.31
C ALA A 565 -40.53 6.70 -5.55
N TYR A 566 -40.36 8.01 -5.78
CA TYR A 566 -40.80 8.68 -7.00
C TYR A 566 -40.15 8.10 -8.27
N SER A 567 -38.92 7.60 -8.16
CA SER A 567 -38.19 6.91 -9.24
C SER A 567 -38.64 5.46 -9.49
N SER A 568 -39.55 4.92 -8.67
CA SER A 568 -39.95 3.50 -8.68
C SER A 568 -41.42 3.36 -9.10
N PRO A 569 -41.78 3.54 -10.39
CA PRO A 569 -43.18 3.48 -10.81
C PRO A 569 -43.75 2.07 -10.58
N PRO A 570 -45.02 1.94 -10.15
CA PRO A 570 -45.69 0.65 -10.09
C PRO A 570 -45.81 0.04 -11.49
N GLU A 571 -45.73 -1.29 -11.60
CA GLU A 571 -46.21 -1.97 -12.79
C GLU A 571 -47.69 -1.58 -13.00
N ASP A 572 -48.01 -1.10 -14.20
CA ASP A 572 -49.26 -0.46 -14.64
C ASP A 572 -49.50 1.00 -14.23
N SER A 573 -48.82 1.91 -14.94
CA SER A 573 -49.43 3.17 -15.38
C SER A 573 -49.01 3.51 -16.82
N SER A 574 -49.81 2.98 -17.76
CA SER A 574 -49.91 3.24 -19.21
C SER A 574 -48.69 2.98 -20.10
#